data_AF-A0A975MS15-F1
#
_entry.id   AF-A0A975MS15-F1
#
_cell.length_a   1.000
_cell.length_b   1.000
_cell.length_c   1.000
_cell.angle_alpha   90.00
_cell.angle_beta   90.00
_cell.angle_gamma   90.00
#
_symmetry.space_group_name_H-M   'P 1'
#
loop_
_entity.id
_entity.type
_entity.pdbx_description
1 polymer ?
#
loop_
_entity_poly.entity_id
_entity_poly.type
_entity_poly.pdbx_seq_one_letter_code
_entity_poly.pdbx_strand_id
1 'polypeptide(L)'
;MVWLGGKATRLAAGADWFMKDTVLVKTYELTSVRLGKSWDKDGEVIFHDRHGHDVQVDLGTLRVNHNLWDLVYNGIVHSVAAGASVDAVTIQKLRLHEALAARERGQGQDQ
;
A
#
# COMPACT_ATOMS: atom_id res chain seq x y z
N MET A 1 -23.34 -14.24 25.58
CA MET A 1 -23.00 -14.03 24.16
C MET A 1 -22.63 -12.56 24.01
N VAL A 2 -21.34 -12.25 23.86
CA VAL A 2 -20.88 -10.87 23.67
C VAL A 2 -20.74 -10.67 22.17
N TRP A 3 -21.54 -9.76 21.61
CA TRP A 3 -21.40 -9.30 20.23
C TRP A 3 -20.71 -7.94 20.27
N LEU A 4 -19.43 -7.91 19.90
CA LEU A 4 -18.71 -6.66 19.65
C LEU A 4 -18.99 -6.29 18.18
N GLY A 5 -19.99 -5.45 17.96
CA GLY A 5 -20.28 -4.90 16.64
C GLY A 5 -19.08 -4.11 16.13
N GLY A 6 -18.38 -4.64 15.14
CA GLY A 6 -17.30 -3.92 14.46
C GLY A 6 -17.88 -2.72 13.70
N LYS A 7 -17.36 -1.51 13.96
CA LYS A 7 -17.62 -0.37 13.07
C LYS A 7 -17.17 -0.75 11.66
N ALA A 8 -18.03 -0.54 10.67
CA ALA A 8 -17.66 -0.72 9.27
C ALA A 8 -16.51 0.24 8.92
N THR A 9 -15.36 -0.31 8.55
CA THR A 9 -14.21 0.46 8.06
C THR A 9 -14.58 1.13 6.75
N ARG A 10 -14.37 2.45 6.64
CA ARG A 10 -14.59 3.18 5.39
C ARG A 10 -13.30 3.23 4.61
N LEU A 11 -13.33 2.74 3.37
CA LEU A 11 -12.19 2.77 2.45
C LEU A 11 -12.57 3.58 1.22
N ALA A 12 -11.68 4.50 0.83
CA ALA A 12 -11.80 5.25 -0.42
C ALA A 12 -10.40 5.45 -1.02
N ALA A 13 -10.33 5.55 -2.34
CA ALA A 13 -9.10 5.85 -3.05
C ALA A 13 -9.38 6.81 -4.20
N GLY A 14 -8.41 7.65 -4.50
CA GLY A 14 -8.35 8.46 -5.71
C GLY A 14 -7.10 8.11 -6.52
N ALA A 15 -6.79 8.93 -7.52
CA ALA A 15 -5.64 8.70 -8.39
C ALA A 15 -4.29 8.71 -7.63
N ASP A 16 -4.15 9.58 -6.63
CA ASP A 16 -2.89 9.83 -5.89
C ASP A 16 -3.05 9.71 -4.37
N TRP A 17 -4.18 9.19 -3.88
CA TRP A 17 -4.46 9.09 -2.45
C TRP A 17 -5.27 7.85 -2.08
N PHE A 18 -5.09 7.41 -0.84
CA PHE A 18 -5.88 6.36 -0.21
C PHE A 18 -6.34 6.85 1.16
N MET A 19 -7.59 6.57 1.51
CA MET A 19 -8.19 6.95 2.79
C MET A 19 -8.77 5.73 3.49
N LYS A 20 -8.40 5.61 4.76
CA LYS A 20 -9.07 4.72 5.72
C LYS A 20 -9.69 5.55 6.82
N ASP A 21 -11.01 5.46 6.93
CA ASP A 21 -11.86 6.18 7.87
C ASP A 21 -11.71 7.71 7.77
N THR A 22 -10.72 8.27 8.47
CA THR A 22 -10.43 9.72 8.48
C THR A 22 -8.98 10.03 8.15
N VAL A 23 -8.14 9.01 7.97
CA VAL A 23 -6.72 9.15 7.68
C VAL A 23 -6.51 8.96 6.19
N LEU A 24 -5.90 9.97 5.56
CA LEU A 24 -5.55 9.98 4.15
C LEU A 24 -4.02 9.89 4.02
N VAL A 25 -3.56 9.03 3.13
CA VAL A 25 -2.15 8.94 2.70
C VAL A 25 -2.04 9.28 1.21
N LYS A 26 -0.97 9.96 0.84
CA LYS A 26 -0.63 10.21 -0.57
C LYS A 26 0.09 8.99 -1.15
N THR A 27 -0.59 8.22 -1.99
CA THR A 27 -0.09 6.91 -2.47
C THR A 27 1.07 7.03 -3.46
N TYR A 28 1.26 8.21 -4.07
CA TYR A 28 2.38 8.51 -4.97
C TYR A 28 3.59 9.11 -4.24
N GLU A 29 3.41 9.42 -2.96
CA GLU A 29 4.45 10.00 -2.09
C GLU A 29 4.74 9.06 -0.92
N LEU A 30 4.51 7.75 -1.11
CA LEU A 30 4.82 6.77 -0.09
C LEU A 30 6.34 6.69 0.08
N THR A 31 6.78 6.76 1.33
CA THR A 31 8.18 6.59 1.70
C THR A 31 8.46 5.16 2.14
N SER A 32 7.43 4.45 2.60
CA SER A 32 7.54 3.04 2.99
C SER A 32 6.22 2.29 2.75
N VAL A 33 6.35 1.05 2.26
CA VAL A 33 5.26 0.08 2.17
C VAL A 33 5.73 -1.23 2.78
N ARG A 34 5.00 -1.73 3.79
CA ARG A 34 5.39 -2.95 4.52
C ARG A 34 4.18 -3.79 4.87
N LEU A 35 4.40 -5.08 5.04
CA LEU A 35 3.40 -5.97 5.63
C LEU A 35 3.48 -5.97 7.16
N GLY A 36 2.35 -5.76 7.79
CA GLY A 36 2.12 -5.97 9.21
C GLY A 36 1.73 -7.42 9.52
N LYS A 37 1.80 -7.78 10.81
CA LYS A 37 1.23 -9.04 11.30
C LYS A 37 -0.28 -8.90 11.40
N SER A 38 -1.01 -9.66 10.60
CA SER A 38 -2.48 -9.77 10.69
C SER A 38 -2.91 -11.16 11.17
N TRP A 39 -4.12 -11.21 11.68
CA TRP A 39 -4.88 -12.44 11.94
C TRP A 39 -5.50 -13.01 10.64
N ASP A 40 -5.58 -12.22 9.56
CA ASP A 40 -6.01 -12.68 8.24
C ASP A 40 -4.83 -13.30 7.45
N LYS A 41 -5.14 -14.27 6.58
CA LYS A 41 -4.18 -15.02 5.74
C LYS A 41 -3.41 -14.11 4.78
N ASP A 42 -3.98 -12.96 4.42
CA ASP A 42 -3.35 -12.03 3.50
C ASP A 42 -2.47 -10.97 4.16
N GLY A 43 -2.52 -10.82 5.48
CA GLY A 43 -1.74 -9.81 6.17
C GLY A 43 -2.37 -8.42 6.11
N GLU A 44 -1.81 -7.50 6.88
CA GLU A 44 -2.11 -6.08 6.76
C GLU A 44 -1.01 -5.40 5.96
N VAL A 45 -1.36 -4.41 5.16
CA VAL A 45 -0.39 -3.53 4.52
C VAL A 45 -0.38 -2.19 5.27
N ILE A 46 0.82 -1.69 5.51
CA ILE A 46 1.09 -0.42 6.18
C ILE A 46 1.71 0.52 5.16
N PHE A 47 1.07 1.67 4.97
CA PHE A 47 1.52 2.76 4.13
C PHE A 47 2.01 3.92 4.99
N HIS A 48 3.23 4.38 4.74
CA HIS A 48 3.77 5.62 5.30
C HIS A 48 4.01 6.62 4.16
N ASP A 49 3.43 7.81 4.25
CA ASP A 49 3.64 8.87 3.26
C ASP A 49 4.72 9.88 3.71
N ARG A 50 5.17 10.72 2.77
CA ARG A 50 6.18 11.75 3.04
C ARG A 50 5.69 12.85 4.01
N HIS A 51 4.38 12.97 4.20
CA HIS A 51 3.76 13.95 5.08
C HIS A 51 3.62 13.45 6.53
N GLY A 52 4.08 12.22 6.81
CA GLY A 52 4.04 11.62 8.14
C GLY A 52 2.70 10.97 8.48
N HIS A 53 1.85 10.70 7.48
CA HIS A 53 0.63 9.94 7.68
C HIS A 53 0.89 8.44 7.54
N ASP A 54 0.22 7.66 8.38
CA ASP A 54 0.28 6.21 8.39
C ASP A 54 -1.12 5.59 8.29
N VAL A 55 -1.28 4.63 7.38
CA VAL A 55 -2.50 3.83 7.27
C VAL A 55 -2.16 2.35 7.25
N GLN A 56 -2.80 1.61 8.15
CA GLN A 56 -2.79 0.15 8.21
C GLN A 56 -4.15 -0.38 7.77
N VAL A 57 -4.16 -1.28 6.79
CA VAL A 57 -5.38 -1.87 6.24
C VAL A 57 -5.15 -3.33 5.89
N ASP A 58 -6.19 -4.14 6.10
CA ASP A 58 -6.18 -5.54 5.71
C ASP A 58 -6.08 -5.70 4.19
N LEU A 59 -5.12 -6.51 3.74
CA LEU A 59 -4.84 -6.67 2.32
C LEU A 59 -5.95 -7.46 1.61
N GLY A 60 -6.60 -8.40 2.29
CA GLY A 60 -7.74 -9.14 1.76
C GLY A 60 -8.90 -8.19 1.44
N THR A 61 -9.19 -7.27 2.36
CA THR A 61 -10.23 -6.25 2.22
C THR A 61 -9.96 -5.32 1.04
N LEU A 62 -8.71 -4.87 0.85
CA LEU A 62 -8.35 -4.09 -0.33
C LEU A 62 -8.60 -4.88 -1.62
N ARG A 63 -8.13 -6.13 -1.66
CA ARG A 63 -8.22 -7.00 -2.86
C ARG A 63 -9.65 -7.39 -3.22
N VAL A 64 -10.57 -7.48 -2.26
CA VAL A 64 -11.99 -7.77 -2.55
C VAL A 64 -12.62 -6.66 -3.40
N ASN A 65 -12.18 -5.41 -3.26
CA ASN A 65 -12.64 -4.30 -4.08
C ASN A 65 -11.60 -3.98 -5.17
N HIS A 66 -11.72 -4.64 -6.33
CA HIS A 66 -10.76 -4.51 -7.43
C HIS A 66 -10.52 -3.07 -7.90
N ASN A 67 -11.56 -2.23 -7.98
CA ASN A 67 -11.41 -0.84 -8.43
C ASN A 67 -10.60 -0.01 -7.45
N LEU A 68 -10.83 -0.22 -6.15
CA LEU A 68 -10.06 0.44 -5.12
C LEU A 68 -8.62 -0.09 -5.08
N TRP A 69 -8.45 -1.40 -5.21
CA TRP A 69 -7.14 -2.04 -5.26
C TRP A 69 -6.29 -1.53 -6.42
N ASP A 70 -6.86 -1.37 -7.62
CA ASP A 70 -6.13 -0.90 -8.79
C ASP A 70 -5.50 0.49 -8.57
N LEU A 71 -6.28 1.43 -8.02
CA LEU A 71 -5.79 2.77 -7.69
C LEU A 71 -4.67 2.74 -6.64
N VAL A 72 -4.87 1.96 -5.57
CA VAL A 72 -3.87 1.82 -4.49
C VAL A 72 -2.61 1.15 -5.02
N TYR A 73 -2.74 0.09 -5.81
CA TYR A 73 -1.62 -0.65 -6.38
C TYR A 73 -0.80 0.21 -7.35
N ASN A 74 -1.45 1.01 -8.20
CA ASN A 74 -0.77 1.95 -9.10
C ASN A 74 0.08 2.95 -8.30
N GLY A 75 -0.44 3.48 -7.19
CA GLY A 75 0.34 4.35 -6.31
C GLY A 75 1.51 3.63 -5.62
N ILE A 76 1.32 2.39 -5.15
CA ILE A 76 2.40 1.58 -4.58
C ILE A 76 3.52 1.37 -5.61
N VAL A 77 3.18 0.91 -6.81
CA VAL A 77 4.16 0.68 -7.89
C VAL A 77 4.91 1.97 -8.22
N HIS A 78 4.19 3.09 -8.34
CA HIS A 78 4.79 4.39 -8.60
C HIS A 78 5.79 4.78 -7.50
N SER A 79 5.37 4.74 -6.24
CA SER A 79 6.21 5.10 -5.10
C SER A 79 7.43 4.18 -4.97
N VAL A 80 7.28 2.88 -5.21
CA VAL A 80 8.39 1.92 -5.18
C VAL A 80 9.38 2.17 -6.31
N ALA A 81 8.90 2.47 -7.52
CA ALA A 81 9.76 2.87 -8.63
C ALA A 81 10.49 4.20 -8.32
N ALA A 82 9.85 5.12 -7.59
CA ALA A 82 10.43 6.37 -7.12
C ALA A 82 11.36 6.23 -5.89
N GLY A 83 11.48 5.04 -5.29
CA GLY A 83 12.45 4.75 -4.22
C GLY A 83 11.85 4.52 -2.83
N ALA A 84 10.54 4.30 -2.71
CA ALA A 84 9.94 3.89 -1.44
C ALA A 84 10.59 2.62 -0.87
N SER A 85 10.76 2.58 0.45
CA SER A 85 11.32 1.43 1.15
C SER A 85 10.32 0.27 1.19
N VAL A 86 10.75 -0.91 0.74
CA VAL A 86 9.97 -2.15 0.76
C VAL A 86 10.85 -3.32 1.19
N ASP A 87 10.32 -4.23 2.01
CA ASP A 87 11.00 -5.45 2.42
C ASP A 87 10.70 -6.62 1.47
N ALA A 88 11.55 -7.66 1.51
CA ALA A 88 11.47 -8.81 0.61
C ALA A 88 10.12 -9.55 0.67
N VAL A 89 9.49 -9.64 1.84
CA VAL A 89 8.20 -10.33 2.00
C VAL A 89 7.10 -9.51 1.34
N THR A 90 7.11 -8.19 1.54
CA THR A 90 6.18 -7.26 0.89
C THR A 90 6.32 -7.33 -0.64
N ILE A 91 7.56 -7.35 -1.15
CA ILE A 91 7.82 -7.50 -2.59
C ILE A 91 7.19 -8.78 -3.15
N GLN A 92 7.38 -9.91 -2.46
CA GLN A 92 6.85 -11.20 -2.92
C GLN A 92 5.30 -11.22 -2.88
N LYS A 93 4.70 -10.77 -1.78
CA LYS A 93 3.24 -10.82 -1.58
C LYS A 93 2.48 -9.86 -2.50
N LEU A 94 3.04 -8.67 -2.74
CA LEU A 94 2.48 -7.64 -3.63
C LEU A 94 2.99 -7.75 -5.07
N ARG A 95 3.87 -8.72 -5.35
CA ARG A 95 4.45 -8.99 -6.67
C ARG A 95 5.16 -7.77 -7.29
N LEU A 96 5.90 -7.01 -6.50
CA LEU A 96 6.52 -5.72 -6.92
C LEU A 96 7.82 -5.84 -7.73
N HIS A 97 8.13 -7.03 -8.25
CA HIS A 97 9.36 -7.31 -8.99
C HIS A 97 9.56 -6.40 -10.21
N GLU A 98 8.50 -6.12 -10.98
CA GLU A 98 8.59 -5.25 -12.16
C GLU A 98 8.86 -3.77 -11.78
N ALA A 99 8.26 -3.30 -10.69
CA ALA A 99 8.47 -1.94 -10.18
C ALA A 99 9.93 -1.72 -9.75
N LEU A 100 10.53 -2.74 -9.11
CA LEU A 100 11.95 -2.71 -8.74
C LEU A 100 12.87 -2.75 -9.97
N ALA A 101 12.55 -3.58 -10.96
CA ALA A 101 13.30 -3.60 -12.22
C ALA A 101 13.17 -2.27 -12.99
N ALA A 102 12.03 -1.57 -12.90
CA ALA A 102 11.86 -0.23 -13.45
C ALA A 102 12.74 0.80 -12.74
N ARG A 103 12.85 0.74 -11.41
CA ARG A 103 13.78 1.57 -10.63
C ARG A 103 15.23 1.39 -11.08
N GLU A 104 15.69 0.16 -11.22
CA GLU A 104 17.07 -0.15 -11.64
C GLU A 104 17.39 0.41 -13.03
N ARG A 105 16.41 0.34 -13.96
CA ARG A 105 16.54 0.92 -15.31
C ARG A 105 16.62 2.44 -15.31
N GLY A 106 15.89 3.11 -14.43
CA GLY A 106 15.95 4.57 -14.28
C GLY A 106 17.27 5.05 -13.68
N GLN A 107 17.88 4.27 -12.77
CA GLN A 107 19.15 4.62 -12.14
C GLN A 107 20.37 4.44 -13.06
N GLY A 108 20.25 3.66 -14.15
CA GLY A 108 21.31 3.44 -15.13
C GLY A 108 21.41 4.50 -16.24
N GLN A 109 20.54 5.52 -16.26
CA GLN A 109 20.57 6.59 -17.26
C GLN A 109 21.26 7.88 -16.78
N ASP A 110 21.64 7.96 -15.50
CA ASP A 110 22.33 9.11 -14.88
C ASP A 110 23.82 8.85 -14.54
N GLN A 111 24.46 7.84 -15.17
CA GLN A 111 25.91 7.59 -15.11
C GLN A 111 26.54 7.72 -16.49
#